data_AF-A0A517N460-F1
#
_entry.id   AF-A0A517N460-F1
#
_cell.length_a   1.000
_cell.length_b   1.000
_cell.length_c   1.000
_cell.angle_alpha   90.00
_cell.angle_beta   90.00
_cell.angle_gamma   90.00
#
_symmetry.space_group_name_H-M   'P 1'
#
loop_
_entity.id
_entity.type
_entity.pdbx_description
1 polymer ?
#
loop_
_entity_poly.entity_id
_entity_poly.type
_entity_poly.pdbx_seq_one_letter_code
_entity_poly.pdbx_strand_id
1 'polypeptide(L)' 'MKQHGLSYNSRKALMVNLGDAAGGEVANLLSQMAAEIEELRRTKVNVTKIVPGNTFDSMDDHLIEEPV' A
#
# COMPACT_ATOMS: atom_id res chain seq x y z
N MET A 1 -12.68 -2.85 -9.58
CA MET A 1 -11.25 -3.22 -9.41
C MET A 1 -10.46 -2.54 -10.51
N LYS A 2 -9.41 -1.77 -10.21
CA LYS A 2 -8.56 -1.19 -11.25
C LYS A 2 -7.78 -2.34 -11.89
N GLN A 3 -7.76 -2.46 -13.22
CA GLN A 3 -6.90 -3.46 -13.87
C GLN A 3 -5.45 -3.14 -13.54
N HIS A 4 -4.77 -4.04 -12.84
CA HIS A 4 -3.34 -3.96 -12.61
C HIS A 4 -2.65 -4.60 -13.81
N GLY A 5 -2.12 -3.77 -14.71
CA GLY A 5 -1.40 -4.21 -15.89
C GLY A 5 -1.56 -3.25 -17.06
N LEU A 6 -0.76 -3.49 -18.10
CA LEU A 6 -0.84 -2.73 -19.33
C LEU A 6 -2.06 -3.14 -20.15
N SER A 7 -2.79 -2.14 -20.64
CA SER A 7 -3.84 -2.34 -21.65
C SER A 7 -3.27 -3.04 -22.88
N TYR A 8 -4.13 -3.73 -23.64
CA TYR A 8 -3.72 -4.38 -24.88
C TYR A 8 -3.01 -3.41 -25.84
N ASN A 9 -3.55 -2.20 -25.99
CA ASN A 9 -2.97 -1.18 -26.86
C ASN A 9 -1.59 -0.74 -26.38
N SER A 10 -1.41 -0.55 -25.07
CA SER A 10 -0.12 -0.19 -24.48
C SER A 10 0.92 -1.31 -24.66
N ARG A 11 0.50 -2.57 -24.51
CA ARG A 11 1.37 -3.74 -24.69
C ARG A 11 1.80 -3.88 -26.15
N LYS A 12 0.86 -3.72 -27.08
CA LYS A 12 1.12 -3.74 -28.52
C LYS A 12 2.04 -2.58 -28.94
N ALA A 13 1.85 -1.39 -28.39
CA ALA A 13 2.72 -0.25 -28.66
C ALA A 13 4.18 -0.53 -28.22
N LEU A 14 4.39 -1.19 -27.08
CA LEU A 14 5.73 -1.59 -26.64
C LEU A 14 6.36 -2.60 -27.60
N MET A 15 5.62 -3.64 -27.99
CA MET A 15 6.10 -4.66 -28.94
C MET A 15 6.46 -4.05 -30.30
N VAL A 16 5.66 -3.09 -30.80
CA VAL A 16 5.92 -2.42 -32.09
C VAL A 16 7.15 -1.51 -32.01
N ASN A 17 7.33 -0.76 -30.92
CA ASN A 17 8.38 0.27 -30.84
C ASN A 17 9.72 -0.25 -30.30
N LEU A 18 9.69 -1.26 -29.43
CA LEU A 18 10.90 -1.85 -28.83
C LEU A 18 11.27 -3.21 -29.44
N GLY A 19 10.38 -3.79 -30.24
CA GLY A 19 10.49 -5.17 -30.71
C GLY A 19 9.76 -6.15 -29.79
N ASP A 20 9.37 -7.30 -30.35
CA ASP A 20 8.45 -8.25 -29.68
C ASP A 20 9.05 -8.82 -28.39
N ALA A 21 10.34 -9.18 -28.42
CA ALA A 21 11.05 -9.70 -27.26
C ALA A 21 11.21 -8.64 -26.14
N ALA A 22 11.80 -7.48 -26.45
CA ALA A 22 12.04 -6.43 -25.47
C ALA A 22 10.73 -5.80 -24.95
N GLY A 23 9.75 -5.58 -25.84
CA GLY A 23 8.43 -5.08 -25.46
C GLY A 23 7.68 -6.08 -24.57
N GLY A 24 7.81 -7.38 -24.84
CA GLY A 24 7.29 -8.45 -24.00
C GLY A 24 7.93 -8.48 -22.61
N GLU A 25 9.26 -8.41 -22.53
CA GLU A 25 10.01 -8.37 -21.25
C GLU A 25 9.59 -7.17 -20.39
N VAL A 26 9.54 -5.97 -20.97
CA VAL A 26 9.14 -4.75 -20.25
C VAL A 26 7.70 -4.85 -19.76
N ALA A 27 6.78 -5.36 -20.60
CA ALA A 27 5.39 -5.54 -20.20
C ALA A 27 5.23 -6.55 -19.05
N ASN A 28 6.01 -7.63 -19.07
CA ASN A 28 6.02 -8.64 -18.02
C ASN A 28 6.58 -8.07 -16.71
N LEU A 29 7.71 -7.36 -16.78
CA LEU A 29 8.33 -6.70 -15.63
C LEU A 29 7.35 -5.71 -14.96
N LEU A 30 6.71 -4.84 -15.75
CA LEU A 30 5.74 -3.88 -15.23
C LEU A 30 4.52 -4.56 -14.57
N SER A 31 4.10 -5.71 -15.10
CA SER A 31 2.99 -6.48 -14.52
C SER A 31 3.38 -7.11 -13.17
N GLN A 32 4.61 -7.64 -13.06
CA GLN A 32 5.15 -8.16 -11.81
C GLN A 32 5.28 -7.05 -10.75
N MET A 33 5.84 -5.91 -11.13
CA MET A 33 5.96 -4.74 -10.24
C MET A 33 4.59 -4.23 -9.77
N ALA A 34 3.59 -4.20 -10.65
CA ALA A 34 2.23 -3.79 -10.28
C ALA A 34 1.59 -4.73 -9.24
N ALA A 35 1.86 -6.04 -9.35
CA ALA A 35 1.42 -7.03 -8.37
C ALA A 35 2.15 -6.87 -7.03
N GLU A 36 3.46 -6.65 -7.05
CA GLU A 36 4.27 -6.43 -5.84
C GLU A 36 3.85 -5.15 -5.10
N ILE A 37 3.58 -4.06 -5.82
CA ILE A 37 3.07 -2.81 -5.22
C ILE A 37 1.72 -3.04 -4.54
N GLU A 38 0.84 -3.84 -5.14
CA GLU A 38 -0.46 -4.15 -4.56
C GLU A 38 -0.32 -5.03 -3.31
N GLU A 39 0.60 -5.99 -3.34
CA GLU A 39 0.94 -6.79 -2.17
C GLU A 39 1.49 -5.92 -1.05
N LEU A 40 2.43 -5.01 -1.34
CA LEU A 40 2.98 -4.04 -0.37
C LEU A 40 1.90 -3.11 0.20
N ARG A 41 0.89 -2.73 -0.60
CA ARG A 41 -0.25 -1.95 -0.11
C ARG A 41 -1.11 -2.74 0.88
N ARG A 42 -1.30 -4.04 0.63
CA ARG A 42 -2.06 -4.94 1.52
C ARG A 42 -1.29 -5.28 2.79
N THR A 43 0.02 -5.46 2.67
CA THR A 43 0.93 -5.81 3.78
C THR A 43 1.51 -4.61 4.51
N LYS A 44 1.10 -3.37 4.19
CA LYS A 44 1.38 -2.19 5.02
C LYS A 44 0.56 -2.24 6.32
N VAL A 45 0.84 -3.24 7.14
CA VAL A 45 0.48 -3.28 8.54
C VAL A 45 1.06 -2.01 9.16
N ASN A 46 0.20 -1.28 9.85
CA ASN A 46 0.46 -0.05 10.58
C ASN A 46 1.91 0.06 11.05
N VAL A 47 2.61 1.13 10.65
CA VAL A 47 3.72 1.63 11.47
C VAL A 47 3.10 1.89 12.84
N THR A 48 3.33 0.99 13.80
CA THR A 48 2.95 1.23 15.19
C THR A 48 3.76 2.44 15.61
N LYS A 49 3.09 3.58 15.80
CA LYS A 49 3.75 4.78 16.31
C LYS A 49 4.21 4.44 17.72
N ILE A 50 5.48 4.05 17.87
CA ILE A 50 6.11 3.92 19.17
C ILE A 50 6.19 5.35 19.70
N VAL A 51 5.27 5.73 20.58
CA VAL A 51 5.36 6.95 21.38
C VAL A 51 6.08 6.55 22.66
N PRO A 52 7.34 6.95 22.87
CA PRO A 52 8.00 6.69 24.14
C PRO A 52 7.36 7.58 25.21
N GLY A 53 6.62 6.95 26.13
CA GLY A 53 6.31 7.49 27.45
C GLY A 53 4.96 8.20 27.61
N ASN A 54 3.89 7.44 27.82
CA ASN A 54 2.74 7.89 28.62
C ASN A 54 2.30 6.75 29.56
N THR A 55 3.26 6.17 30.28
CA THR A 55 2.98 5.31 31.44
C THR A 55 2.65 6.20 32.64
N PHE A 56 1.47 6.82 32.64
CA PHE A 56 0.72 7.21 33.84
C PHE A 56 -0.75 7.30 33.44
N ASP A 57 -1.31 6.12 33.18
CA ASP A 57 -2.74 5.89 33.36
C ASP A 57 -2.99 5.78 34.87
N SER A 58 -4.19 6.13 35.33
CA SER A 58 -4.75 5.96 36.70
C SER A 58 -4.38 7.03 37.75
N MET A 59 -5.10 8.17 37.82
CA MET A 59 -5.38 8.85 39.11
C MET A 59 -6.49 9.94 39.13
N ASP A 60 -7.23 10.21 38.04
CA ASP A 60 -8.27 11.28 38.02
C ASP A 60 -9.71 10.74 37.90
N ASP A 61 -9.98 9.53 38.40
CA ASP A 61 -11.34 8.95 38.45
C ASP A 61 -11.82 8.68 39.88
N HIS A 62 -11.46 9.57 40.82
CA HIS A 62 -12.07 9.60 42.15
C HIS A 62 -13.15 10.68 42.21
N LEU A 63 -14.40 10.20 42.13
CA LEU A 63 -15.65 10.75 42.69
C LEU A 63 -15.42 11.75 43.84
N ILE A 64 -16.19 12.83 43.98
CA ILE A 64 -17.53 12.83 44.60
C ILE A 64 -18.31 14.09 44.14
N GLU A 65 -19.51 13.91 43.59
CA GLU A 65 -20.56 14.94 43.60
C GLU A 65 -21.03 15.13 45.05
N GLU A 66 -21.17 16.39 45.50
CA GLU A 66 -22.11 16.71 46.58
C GLU A 66 -23.18 17.70 46.09
N PRO A 67 -24.44 17.54 46.55
CA PRO A 67 -25.61 18.19 45.97
C PRO A 67 -26.08 19.43 46.74
N VAL A 68 -26.92 20.21 46.04
CA VAL A 68 -27.81 21.34 46.42
C VAL A 68 -27.16 22.73 46.55
#